data_AF-A0A0D4CKD0-F1
#
_entry.id   AF-A0A0D4CKD0-F1
#
_cell.length_a   1.000
_cell.length_b   1.000
_cell.length_c   1.000
_cell.angle_alpha   90.00
_cell.angle_beta   90.00
_cell.angle_gamma   90.00
#
_symmetry.space_group_name_H-M   'P 1'
#
loop_
_entity.id
_entity.type
_entity.pdbx_description
1 polymer ?
#
loop_
_entity_poly.entity_id
_entity_poly.type
_entity_poly.pdbx_seq_one_letter_code
_entity_poly.pdbx_strand_id
1 'polypeptide(L)'
;MVYQKDYTTIYTINGREYEVTAPALFDSETDEMIPDVELDDQAAEIARQRYRDDLGLLSPNDLKKYRAKIGLTQRNLAELTGLSPNTIALYEAGAFPTKANNHLLKALINNDDVLMDYMADTSNKYSDELVSKVNAYFKQADYLIPESSDTPKFTAVQLTNWLRIENYLERDLDENVDPLTQMKAIKLLYFAYGRFLVSARSKLFSSPIIHLQYGPLITEVHKEFNGQRVLDIDKPDEQAFEDYNLVSQDREIMELLTKVNNDYLNYSAYWLSKQTHQPGSPWSLTLDHEVIKDQLIFEAFKNGNDC
;
A
#
# COMPACT_ATOMS: atom_id res chain seq x y z
N MET A 1 53.08 11.61 -5.14
CA MET A 1 52.28 10.43 -4.73
C MET A 1 50.81 10.86 -4.66
N VAL A 2 49.84 9.96 -4.62
CA VAL A 2 48.42 10.34 -4.49
C VAL A 2 47.85 9.79 -3.19
N TYR A 3 46.90 10.52 -2.61
CA TYR A 3 46.15 10.06 -1.45
C TYR A 3 44.68 10.46 -1.57
N GLN A 4 43.81 9.73 -0.88
CA GLN A 4 42.36 9.93 -0.92
C GLN A 4 41.88 10.51 0.41
N LYS A 5 41.05 11.56 0.36
CA LYS A 5 40.36 12.11 1.54
C LYS A 5 38.95 12.52 1.17
N ASP A 6 38.06 12.56 2.16
CA ASP A 6 36.71 13.09 1.97
C ASP A 6 36.79 14.60 1.69
N TYR A 7 36.07 15.02 0.66
CA TYR A 7 35.96 16.41 0.24
C TYR A 7 34.49 16.76 0.03
N THR A 8 34.12 17.98 0.42
CA THR A 8 32.76 18.47 0.32
C THR A 8 32.62 19.35 -0.91
N THR A 9 31.75 18.94 -1.84
CA THR A 9 31.42 19.66 -3.07
C THR A 9 29.94 20.01 -3.08
N ILE A 10 29.59 21.20 -3.56
CA ILE A 10 28.20 21.62 -3.76
C ILE A 10 27.80 21.33 -5.20
N TYR A 11 26.77 20.51 -5.39
CA TYR A 11 26.19 20.20 -6.68
C TYR A 11 24.90 21.00 -6.88
N THR A 12 24.77 21.69 -8.02
CA THR A 12 23.54 22.40 -8.38
C THR A 12 22.72 21.58 -9.38
N ILE A 13 21.53 21.13 -8.98
CA ILE A 13 20.60 20.35 -9.82
C ILE A 13 19.29 21.13 -9.94
N ASN A 14 18.95 21.58 -11.15
CA ASN A 14 17.74 22.36 -11.43
C ASN A 14 17.51 23.56 -10.47
N GLY A 15 18.60 24.26 -10.12
CA GLY A 15 18.57 25.42 -9.22
C GLY A 15 18.52 25.10 -7.72
N ARG A 16 18.68 23.83 -7.33
CA ARG A 16 18.84 23.39 -5.93
C ARG A 16 20.27 22.95 -5.67
N GLU A 17 20.79 23.33 -4.52
CA GLU A 17 22.15 23.00 -4.09
C GLU A 17 22.15 21.81 -3.13
N TYR A 18 23.04 20.86 -3.37
CA TYR A 18 23.24 19.68 -2.53
C TYR A 18 24.71 19.58 -2.14
N GLU A 19 24.98 19.74 -0.86
CA GLU A 19 26.31 19.58 -0.28
C GLU A 19 26.63 18.08 -0.13
N VAL A 20 27.63 17.59 -0.87
CA VAL A 20 28.03 16.18 -0.86
C VAL A 20 29.45 16.05 -0.36
N THR A 21 29.62 15.28 0.71
CA THR A 21 30.92 14.83 1.20
C THR A 21 31.18 13.43 0.67
N ALA A 22 32.21 13.28 -0.15
CA ALA A 22 32.61 12.02 -0.77
C ALA A 22 34.13 11.96 -0.96
N PRO A 23 34.71 10.77 -1.17
CA PRO A 23 36.16 10.66 -1.35
C PRO A 23 36.62 11.29 -2.67
N ALA A 24 37.73 12.03 -2.63
CA ALA A 24 38.41 12.60 -3.78
C ALA A 24 39.93 12.38 -3.71
N LEU A 25 40.59 12.39 -4.87
CA LEU A 25 42.06 12.25 -4.96
C LEU A 25 42.76 13.59 -4.82
N PHE A 26 43.90 13.57 -4.12
CA PHE A 26 44.76 14.72 -3.93
C PHE A 26 46.22 14.36 -4.19
N ASP A 27 46.96 15.30 -4.76
CA ASP A 27 48.40 15.19 -4.90
C ASP A 27 49.10 15.36 -3.54
N SER A 28 50.02 14.45 -3.22
CA SER A 28 50.68 14.40 -1.91
C SER A 28 51.66 15.56 -1.64
N GLU A 29 52.12 16.25 -2.69
CA GLU A 29 53.13 17.32 -2.57
C GLU A 29 52.49 18.70 -2.58
N THR A 30 51.43 18.88 -3.36
CA THR A 30 50.75 20.16 -3.58
C THR A 30 49.42 20.29 -2.84
N ASP A 31 48.84 19.18 -2.37
CA ASP A 31 47.48 19.10 -1.80
C ASP A 31 46.37 19.58 -2.76
N GLU A 32 46.66 19.58 -4.08
CA GLU A 32 45.68 19.93 -5.11
C GLU A 32 44.81 18.72 -5.47
N MET A 33 43.53 18.98 -5.76
CA MET A 33 42.58 17.95 -6.19
C MET A 33 42.94 17.41 -7.57
N ILE A 34 42.94 16.08 -7.70
CA ILE A 34 43.16 15.37 -8.95
C ILE A 34 41.80 14.87 -9.48
N PRO A 35 41.42 15.20 -10.73
CA PRO A 35 40.21 14.68 -11.34
C PRO A 35 40.24 13.16 -11.43
N ASP A 36 39.17 12.51 -10.94
CA ASP A 36 38.99 11.07 -11.04
C ASP A 36 37.54 10.78 -11.41
N VAL A 37 37.34 10.22 -12.60
CA VAL A 37 36.00 10.03 -13.19
C VAL A 37 35.12 9.16 -12.30
N GLU A 38 35.68 8.12 -11.67
CA GLU A 38 34.88 7.18 -10.87
C GLU A 38 34.43 7.81 -9.55
N LEU A 39 35.33 8.51 -8.86
CA LEU A 39 35.01 9.23 -7.62
C LEU A 39 34.07 10.43 -7.88
N ASP A 40 34.29 11.16 -8.97
CA ASP A 40 33.44 12.27 -9.39
C ASP A 40 32.02 11.79 -9.73
N ASP A 41 31.88 10.65 -10.43
CA ASP A 41 30.59 10.04 -10.75
C ASP A 41 29.87 9.54 -9.49
N GLN A 42 30.60 8.95 -8.53
CA GLN A 42 30.03 8.53 -7.23
C GLN A 42 29.48 9.73 -6.45
N ALA A 43 30.26 10.82 -6.35
CA ALA A 43 29.83 12.03 -5.66
C ALA A 43 28.62 12.69 -6.36
N ALA A 44 28.61 12.71 -7.70
CA ALA A 44 27.48 13.19 -8.48
C ALA A 44 26.22 12.33 -8.25
N GLU A 45 26.34 11.00 -8.19
CA GLU A 45 25.20 10.12 -7.95
C GLU A 45 24.61 10.30 -6.53
N ILE A 46 25.44 10.58 -5.52
CA ILE A 46 24.96 10.95 -4.18
C ILE A 46 24.12 12.23 -4.24
N ALA A 47 24.58 13.27 -4.94
CA ALA A 47 23.80 14.50 -5.12
C ALA A 47 22.48 14.23 -5.84
N ARG A 48 22.50 13.40 -6.88
CA ARG A 48 21.31 13.03 -7.65
C ARG A 48 20.31 12.24 -6.81
N GLN A 49 20.78 11.32 -5.95
CA GLN A 49 19.91 10.57 -5.05
C GLN A 49 19.24 11.51 -4.04
N ARG A 50 19.99 12.45 -3.43
CA ARG A 50 19.40 13.46 -2.54
C ARG A 50 18.36 14.33 -3.24
N TYR A 51 18.59 14.70 -4.50
CA TYR A 51 17.59 15.39 -5.31
C TYR A 51 16.32 14.56 -5.54
N ARG A 52 16.45 13.24 -5.74
CA ARG A 52 15.30 12.33 -5.86
C ARG A 52 14.50 12.26 -4.57
N ASP A 53 15.19 12.14 -3.44
CA ASP A 53 14.55 12.03 -2.13
C ASP A 53 13.77 13.31 -1.78
N ASP A 54 14.39 14.48 -1.99
CA ASP A 54 13.79 15.80 -1.76
C ASP A 54 12.52 16.03 -2.60
N LEU A 55 12.53 15.60 -3.87
CA LEU A 55 11.39 15.77 -4.78
C LEU A 55 10.46 14.55 -4.88
N GLY A 56 10.72 13.49 -4.11
CA GLY A 56 9.96 12.24 -4.16
C GLY A 56 9.93 11.59 -5.56
N LEU A 57 11.05 11.67 -6.30
CA LEU A 57 11.16 11.14 -7.65
C LEU A 57 11.31 9.62 -7.65
N LEU A 58 10.74 8.97 -8.66
CA LEU A 58 10.87 7.55 -8.90
C LEU A 58 12.34 7.14 -9.04
N SER A 59 12.75 6.11 -8.30
CA SER A 59 14.08 5.52 -8.42
C SER A 59 14.20 4.64 -9.67
N PRO A 60 15.36 4.63 -10.35
CA PRO A 60 15.63 3.71 -11.46
C PRO A 60 15.47 2.24 -11.06
N ASN A 61 15.81 1.90 -9.82
CA ASN A 61 15.72 0.53 -9.32
C ASN A 61 14.27 0.11 -9.11
N ASP A 62 13.42 1.01 -8.59
CA ASP A 62 12.00 0.72 -8.37
C ASP A 62 11.27 0.50 -9.70
N LEU A 63 11.59 1.30 -10.71
CA LEU A 63 11.06 1.10 -12.07
C LEU A 63 11.47 -0.26 -12.65
N LYS A 64 12.75 -0.65 -12.50
CA LYS A 64 13.25 -1.98 -12.93
C LYS A 64 12.56 -3.12 -12.17
N LYS A 65 12.42 -3.00 -10.84
CA LYS A 65 11.75 -4.00 -9.99
C LYS A 65 10.30 -4.17 -10.39
N TYR A 66 9.57 -3.08 -10.59
CA TYR A 66 8.19 -3.13 -11.06
C TYR A 66 8.08 -3.82 -12.42
N ARG A 67 8.93 -3.42 -13.36
CA ARG A 67 8.95 -4.02 -14.69
C ARG A 67 9.23 -5.53 -14.62
N ALA A 68 10.17 -5.95 -13.78
CA ALA A 68 10.48 -7.36 -13.54
C ALA A 68 9.35 -8.10 -12.83
N LYS A 69 8.64 -7.47 -11.86
CA LYS A 69 7.49 -8.02 -11.14
C LYS A 69 6.40 -8.52 -12.10
N ILE A 70 6.14 -7.77 -13.16
CA ILE A 70 5.10 -8.10 -14.17
C ILE A 70 5.70 -8.86 -15.38
N GLY A 71 7.02 -8.95 -15.48
CA GLY A 71 7.71 -9.58 -16.62
C GLY A 71 7.73 -8.72 -17.90
N LEU A 72 7.57 -7.40 -17.76
CA LEU A 72 7.52 -6.47 -18.89
C LEU A 72 8.92 -6.20 -19.46
N THR A 73 9.00 -5.91 -20.77
CA THR A 73 10.18 -5.27 -21.38
C THR A 73 10.05 -3.75 -21.32
N GLN A 74 11.14 -3.01 -21.55
CA GLN A 74 11.08 -1.54 -21.65
C GLN A 74 10.09 -1.10 -22.73
N ARG A 75 10.00 -1.87 -23.83
CA ARG A 75 9.01 -1.65 -24.90
C ARG A 75 7.59 -1.90 -24.42
N ASN A 76 7.32 -2.98 -23.67
CA ASN A 76 5.98 -3.23 -23.14
C ASN A 76 5.55 -2.14 -22.16
N LEU A 77 6.45 -1.66 -21.30
CA LEU A 77 6.13 -0.57 -20.37
C LEU A 77 5.92 0.77 -21.08
N ALA A 78 6.69 1.05 -22.13
CA ALA A 78 6.50 2.20 -22.99
C ALA A 78 5.14 2.17 -23.69
N GLU A 79 4.79 1.03 -24.28
CA GLU A 79 3.49 0.78 -24.90
C GLU A 79 2.33 0.95 -23.92
N LEU A 80 2.46 0.38 -22.72
CA LEU A 80 1.49 0.53 -21.64
C LEU A 80 1.29 1.99 -21.24
N THR A 81 2.38 2.74 -21.05
CA THR A 81 2.32 4.12 -20.52
C THR A 81 2.10 5.19 -21.60
N GLY A 82 2.14 4.81 -22.87
CA GLY A 82 2.17 5.76 -24.00
C GLY A 82 3.48 6.54 -24.13
N LEU A 83 4.51 6.19 -23.36
CA LEU A 83 5.84 6.81 -23.42
C LEU A 83 6.70 6.17 -24.52
N SER A 84 7.81 6.81 -24.89
CA SER A 84 8.76 6.18 -25.82
C SER A 84 9.63 5.14 -25.09
N PRO A 85 10.06 4.05 -25.76
CA PRO A 85 11.00 3.09 -25.18
C PRO A 85 12.30 3.73 -24.69
N ASN A 86 12.78 4.77 -25.40
CA ASN A 86 13.96 5.53 -24.99
C ASN A 86 13.72 6.30 -23.69
N THR A 87 12.53 6.86 -23.48
CA THR A 87 12.16 7.53 -22.23
C THR A 87 12.22 6.56 -21.04
N ILE A 88 11.69 5.34 -21.20
CA ILE A 88 11.78 4.30 -20.17
C ILE A 88 13.24 3.92 -19.89
N ALA A 89 14.04 3.71 -20.95
CA ALA A 89 15.45 3.37 -20.82
C ALA A 89 16.25 4.47 -20.08
N LEU A 90 15.98 5.74 -20.39
CA LEU A 90 16.62 6.88 -19.71
C LEU A 90 16.29 6.91 -18.22
N TYR A 91 15.03 6.68 -17.84
CA TYR A 91 14.65 6.64 -16.42
C TYR A 91 15.26 5.45 -15.69
N GLU A 92 15.32 4.27 -16.32
CA GLU A 92 16.03 3.11 -15.78
C GLU A 92 17.56 3.30 -15.70
N ALA A 93 18.12 4.23 -16.47
CA ALA A 93 19.54 4.61 -16.44
C ALA A 93 19.85 5.78 -15.49
N GLY A 94 18.85 6.31 -14.77
CA GLY A 94 19.09 7.38 -13.79
C GLY A 94 18.70 8.78 -14.23
N ALA A 95 18.09 8.98 -15.40
CA ALA A 95 17.52 10.29 -15.74
C ALA A 95 16.36 10.67 -14.81
N PHE A 96 16.14 11.97 -14.60
CA PHE A 96 15.02 12.44 -13.79
C PHE A 96 13.72 12.43 -14.61
N PRO A 97 12.63 11.85 -14.10
CA PRO A 97 11.34 11.91 -14.77
C PRO A 97 10.76 13.33 -14.74
N THR A 98 9.96 13.67 -15.77
CA THR A 98 9.11 14.87 -15.70
C THR A 98 8.09 14.72 -14.58
N LYS A 99 7.51 15.82 -14.09
CA LYS A 99 6.48 15.75 -13.03
C LYS A 99 5.30 14.86 -13.42
N ALA A 100 4.85 14.95 -14.68
CA ALA A 100 3.77 14.12 -15.22
C ALA A 100 4.16 12.63 -15.28
N ASN A 101 5.34 12.32 -15.84
CA ASN A 101 5.80 10.93 -15.96
C ASN A 101 6.09 10.31 -14.58
N ASN A 102 6.61 11.09 -13.64
CA ASN A 102 6.83 10.66 -12.27
C ASN A 102 5.51 10.26 -11.60
N HIS A 103 4.49 11.10 -11.74
CA HIS A 103 3.17 10.81 -11.19
C HIS A 103 2.55 9.57 -11.83
N LEU A 104 2.56 9.48 -13.16
CA LEU A 104 2.07 8.34 -13.93
C LEU A 104 2.74 7.02 -13.50
N LEU A 105 4.08 6.97 -13.53
CA LEU A 105 4.82 5.76 -13.23
C LEU A 105 4.68 5.36 -11.76
N LYS A 106 4.66 6.31 -10.82
CA LYS A 106 4.41 6.00 -9.40
C LYS A 106 3.00 5.48 -9.17
N ALA A 107 1.98 6.06 -9.83
CA ALA A 107 0.62 5.54 -9.76
C ALA A 107 0.54 4.11 -10.25
N LEU A 108 1.17 3.82 -11.40
CA LEU A 108 1.22 2.49 -11.98
C LEU A 108 2.00 1.48 -11.10
N ILE A 109 3.08 1.90 -10.46
CA ILE A 109 3.91 1.05 -9.57
C ILE A 109 3.18 0.73 -8.26
N ASN A 110 2.42 1.69 -7.73
CA ASN A 110 1.78 1.56 -6.43
C ASN A 110 0.37 0.94 -6.52
N ASN A 111 -0.23 0.90 -7.71
CA ASN A 111 -1.62 0.50 -7.89
C ASN A 111 -1.84 -0.40 -9.12
N ASP A 112 -2.17 -1.65 -8.84
CA ASP A 112 -2.53 -2.61 -9.86
C ASP A 112 -3.88 -2.30 -10.54
N ASP A 113 -4.76 -1.50 -9.93
CA ASP A 113 -6.00 -1.05 -10.60
C ASP A 113 -5.71 -0.06 -11.72
N VAL A 114 -4.68 0.77 -11.59
CA VAL A 114 -4.22 1.62 -12.71
C VAL A 114 -3.78 0.73 -13.86
N LEU A 115 -3.06 -0.36 -13.59
CA LEU A 115 -2.69 -1.31 -14.64
C LEU A 115 -3.93 -1.99 -15.27
N MET A 116 -4.93 -2.36 -14.47
CA MET A 116 -6.19 -2.94 -14.96
C MET A 116 -6.99 -1.96 -15.82
N ASP A 117 -7.15 -0.72 -15.39
CA ASP A 117 -7.85 0.33 -16.13
C ASP A 117 -7.18 0.58 -17.47
N TYR A 118 -5.84 0.61 -17.46
CA TYR A 118 -5.07 0.72 -18.69
C TYR A 118 -5.35 -0.44 -19.64
N MET A 119 -5.53 -1.67 -19.16
CA MET A 119 -5.89 -2.85 -19.98
C MET A 119 -7.36 -2.86 -20.41
N ALA A 120 -8.26 -2.32 -19.59
CA ALA A 120 -9.70 -2.29 -19.85
C ALA A 120 -10.08 -1.20 -20.87
N ASP A 121 -9.25 -0.17 -21.04
CA ASP A 121 -9.47 0.86 -22.03
C ASP A 121 -9.37 0.30 -23.46
N THR A 122 -10.54 0.00 -24.02
CA THR A 122 -10.74 -0.52 -25.39
C THR A 122 -10.21 0.39 -26.51
N SER A 123 -9.80 1.62 -26.20
CA SER A 123 -9.19 2.53 -27.18
C SER A 123 -7.72 2.18 -27.49
N ASN A 124 -7.02 1.51 -26.57
CA ASN A 124 -5.63 1.12 -26.73
C ASN A 124 -5.52 -0.33 -27.23
N LYS A 125 -5.14 -0.49 -28.51
CA LYS A 125 -4.76 -1.79 -29.07
C LYS A 125 -3.36 -2.17 -28.60
N TYR A 126 -3.25 -2.68 -27.37
CA TYR A 126 -2.01 -3.30 -26.90
C TYR A 126 -1.69 -4.57 -27.69
N SER A 127 -0.41 -4.90 -27.73
CA SER A 127 0.12 -6.13 -28.30
C SER A 127 -0.29 -7.33 -27.47
N ASP A 128 -0.51 -8.45 -28.15
CA ASP A 128 -0.84 -9.73 -27.50
C ASP A 128 0.22 -10.15 -26.47
N GLU A 129 1.49 -9.79 -26.69
CA GLU A 129 2.57 -10.05 -25.74
C GLU A 129 2.40 -9.27 -24.42
N LEU A 130 2.10 -7.96 -24.50
CA LEU A 130 1.87 -7.14 -23.31
C LEU A 130 0.64 -7.66 -22.54
N VAL A 131 -0.47 -7.86 -23.24
CA VAL A 131 -1.71 -8.39 -22.64
C VAL A 131 -1.47 -9.75 -21.97
N SER A 132 -0.73 -10.66 -22.63
CA SER A 132 -0.43 -11.98 -22.07
C SER A 132 0.40 -11.89 -20.78
N LYS A 133 1.38 -10.98 -20.71
CA LYS A 133 2.23 -10.79 -19.52
C LYS A 133 1.46 -10.19 -18.35
N VAL A 134 0.64 -9.18 -18.62
CA VAL A 134 -0.20 -8.55 -17.60
C VAL A 134 -1.23 -9.55 -17.07
N ASN A 135 -1.88 -10.32 -17.94
CA ASN A 135 -2.79 -11.39 -17.52
C ASN A 135 -2.08 -12.51 -16.74
N ALA A 136 -0.84 -12.87 -17.11
CA ALA A 136 -0.07 -13.85 -16.36
C ALA A 136 0.29 -13.35 -14.95
N TYR A 137 0.65 -12.07 -14.83
CA TYR A 137 0.88 -11.39 -13.55
C TYR A 137 -0.38 -11.44 -12.68
N PHE A 138 -1.53 -11.06 -13.21
CA PHE A 138 -2.79 -11.10 -12.46
C PHE A 138 -3.23 -12.52 -12.12
N LYS A 139 -3.11 -13.47 -13.05
CA LYS A 139 -3.41 -14.88 -12.77
C LYS A 139 -2.51 -15.48 -11.69
N GLN A 140 -1.25 -15.04 -11.61
CA GLN A 140 -0.34 -15.45 -10.54
C GLN A 140 -0.71 -14.77 -9.21
N ALA A 141 -1.14 -13.51 -9.23
CA ALA A 141 -1.66 -12.81 -8.06
C ALA A 141 -2.95 -13.49 -7.52
N ASP A 142 -3.86 -13.86 -8.42
CA ASP A 142 -5.08 -14.63 -8.14
C ASP A 142 -4.78 -16.08 -7.72
N TYR A 143 -3.56 -16.59 -7.93
CA TYR A 143 -3.11 -17.87 -7.35
C TYR A 143 -2.53 -17.67 -5.93
N LEU A 144 -1.97 -16.49 -5.63
CA LEU A 144 -1.45 -16.15 -4.30
C LEU A 144 -2.55 -15.83 -3.29
N ILE A 145 -3.70 -15.36 -3.77
CA ILE A 145 -4.97 -15.35 -3.06
C ILE A 145 -5.80 -16.40 -3.80
N PRO A 146 -5.68 -17.70 -3.47
CA PRO A 146 -6.45 -18.71 -4.17
C PRO A 146 -7.91 -18.25 -4.32
N GLU A 147 -8.53 -18.51 -5.48
CA GLU A 147 -9.97 -18.75 -5.54
C GLU A 147 -10.25 -19.96 -4.64
N SER A 148 -10.06 -19.82 -3.34
CA SER A 148 -10.37 -20.86 -2.40
C SER A 148 -11.87 -21.01 -2.48
N SER A 149 -12.29 -22.21 -2.85
CA SER A 149 -13.66 -22.67 -2.69
C SER A 149 -14.10 -22.68 -1.22
N ASP A 150 -13.22 -22.30 -0.29
CA ASP A 150 -13.54 -22.11 1.11
C ASP A 150 -14.31 -20.81 1.27
N THR A 151 -15.62 -20.97 1.34
CA THR A 151 -16.53 -19.97 1.89
C THR A 151 -15.98 -19.49 3.24
N PRO A 152 -15.82 -18.17 3.46
CA PRO A 152 -15.40 -17.65 4.75
C PRO A 152 -16.22 -18.24 5.90
N LYS A 153 -15.55 -18.60 6.99
CA LYS A 153 -16.19 -19.27 8.14
C LYS A 153 -17.24 -18.42 8.83
N PHE A 154 -17.08 -17.09 8.77
CA PHE A 154 -17.93 -16.12 9.45
C PHE A 154 -18.34 -15.00 8.51
N THR A 155 -19.50 -14.41 8.78
CA THR A 155 -19.94 -13.19 8.10
C THR A 155 -19.31 -11.95 8.73
N ALA A 156 -19.35 -10.81 8.03
CA ALA A 156 -18.83 -9.57 8.60
C ALA A 156 -19.67 -9.10 9.80
N VAL A 157 -20.95 -9.46 9.85
CA VAL A 157 -21.85 -9.15 10.97
C VAL A 157 -21.46 -9.96 12.22
N GLN A 158 -21.19 -11.27 12.08
CA GLN A 158 -20.77 -12.10 13.22
C GLN A 158 -19.47 -11.60 13.85
N LEU A 159 -18.50 -11.22 13.01
CA LEU A 159 -17.24 -10.63 13.46
C LEU A 159 -17.46 -9.24 14.09
N THR A 160 -18.43 -8.46 13.59
CA THR A 160 -18.83 -7.18 14.21
C THR A 160 -19.44 -7.42 15.59
N ASN A 161 -20.31 -8.43 15.73
CA ASN A 161 -20.92 -8.80 17.00
C ASN A 161 -19.88 -9.24 18.03
N TRP A 162 -18.83 -9.93 17.59
CA TRP A 162 -17.70 -10.24 18.48
C TRP A 162 -17.06 -8.96 19.05
N LEU A 163 -16.73 -7.98 18.19
CA LEU A 163 -16.17 -6.69 18.62
C LEU A 163 -17.13 -5.88 19.51
N ARG A 164 -18.44 -5.93 19.24
CA ARG A 164 -19.47 -5.26 20.06
C ARG A 164 -19.50 -5.81 21.48
N ILE A 165 -19.45 -7.13 21.63
CA ILE A 165 -19.47 -7.79 22.93
C ILE A 165 -18.18 -7.50 23.70
N GLU A 166 -17.00 -7.62 23.07
CA GLU A 166 -15.73 -7.26 23.72
C GLU A 166 -15.73 -5.81 24.22
N ASN A 167 -16.10 -4.85 23.36
CA ASN A 167 -16.11 -3.44 23.77
C ASN A 167 -17.14 -3.16 24.88
N TYR A 168 -18.30 -3.82 24.85
CA TYR A 168 -19.30 -3.71 25.90
C TYR A 168 -18.78 -4.26 27.25
N LEU A 169 -18.11 -5.42 27.23
CA LEU A 169 -17.53 -6.03 28.42
C LEU A 169 -16.37 -5.19 28.98
N GLU A 170 -15.51 -4.65 28.12
CA GLU A 170 -14.44 -3.73 28.54
C GLU A 170 -15.00 -2.47 29.21
N ARG A 171 -16.08 -1.89 28.66
CA ARG A 171 -16.76 -0.72 29.23
C ARG A 171 -17.43 -0.97 30.58
N ASP A 172 -17.88 -2.20 30.82
CA ASP A 172 -18.42 -2.61 32.13
C ASP A 172 -17.31 -2.67 33.20
N LEU A 173 -16.05 -2.83 32.77
CA LEU A 173 -14.88 -2.88 33.65
C LEU A 173 -14.16 -1.52 33.77
N ASP A 174 -14.16 -0.71 32.72
CA ASP A 174 -13.51 0.60 32.66
C ASP A 174 -14.39 1.65 31.94
N GLU A 175 -14.92 2.60 32.72
CA GLU A 175 -15.77 3.68 32.24
C GLU A 175 -15.07 4.63 31.25
N ASN A 176 -13.72 4.58 31.13
CA ASN A 176 -12.96 5.40 30.18
C ASN A 176 -12.90 4.80 28.78
N VAL A 177 -13.41 3.59 28.56
CA VAL A 177 -13.45 2.97 27.23
C VAL A 177 -14.58 3.62 26.41
N ASP A 178 -14.22 4.15 25.25
CA ASP A 178 -15.19 4.77 24.35
C ASP A 178 -16.19 3.74 23.79
N PRO A 179 -17.47 4.12 23.60
CA PRO A 179 -18.43 3.28 22.88
C PRO A 179 -17.98 2.93 21.46
N LEU A 180 -18.27 1.71 21.03
CA LEU A 180 -17.94 1.21 19.69
C LEU A 180 -18.86 1.83 18.64
N THR A 181 -18.33 2.80 17.91
CA THR A 181 -19.02 3.36 16.74
C THR A 181 -19.02 2.39 15.56
N GLN A 182 -20.04 2.47 14.70
CA GLN A 182 -20.09 1.69 13.45
C GLN A 182 -18.84 1.93 12.59
N MET A 183 -18.38 3.18 12.52
CA MET A 183 -17.18 3.55 11.77
C MET A 183 -15.92 2.86 12.33
N LYS A 184 -15.76 2.82 13.65
CA LYS A 184 -14.62 2.14 14.29
C LYS A 184 -14.67 0.64 14.02
N ALA A 185 -15.84 0.01 14.18
CA ALA A 185 -16.02 -1.42 13.90
C ALA A 185 -15.64 -1.79 12.45
N ILE A 186 -16.11 -1.01 11.46
CA ILE A 186 -15.75 -1.22 10.04
C ILE A 186 -14.23 -1.12 9.83
N LYS A 187 -13.57 -0.16 10.47
CA LYS A 187 -12.11 0.01 10.34
C LYS A 187 -11.34 -1.13 10.97
N LEU A 188 -11.72 -1.57 12.18
CA LEU A 188 -11.13 -2.74 12.82
C LEU A 188 -11.29 -3.99 11.95
N LEU A 189 -12.49 -4.22 11.40
CA LEU A 189 -12.71 -5.34 10.48
C LEU A 189 -11.92 -5.24 9.19
N TYR A 190 -11.71 -4.05 8.63
CA TYR A 190 -10.84 -3.85 7.47
C TYR A 190 -9.38 -4.24 7.78
N PHE A 191 -8.85 -3.84 8.94
CA PHE A 191 -7.50 -4.24 9.37
C PHE A 191 -7.41 -5.75 9.64
N ALA A 192 -8.43 -6.34 10.27
CA ALA A 192 -8.51 -7.79 10.46
C ALA A 192 -8.56 -8.54 9.12
N TYR A 193 -9.35 -8.05 8.17
CA TYR A 193 -9.45 -8.59 6.83
C TYR A 193 -8.08 -8.58 6.12
N GLY A 194 -7.40 -7.44 6.11
CA GLY A 194 -6.09 -7.33 5.46
C GLY A 194 -5.01 -8.23 6.09
N ARG A 195 -4.96 -8.29 7.43
CA ARG A 195 -4.03 -9.18 8.14
C ARG A 195 -4.32 -10.65 7.86
N PHE A 196 -5.59 -11.06 7.91
CA PHE A 196 -6.01 -12.44 7.61
C PHE A 196 -5.74 -12.82 6.15
N LEU A 197 -6.00 -11.91 5.23
CA LEU A 197 -5.75 -12.11 3.81
C LEU A 197 -4.27 -12.39 3.53
N VAL A 198 -3.36 -11.75 4.27
CA VAL A 198 -1.92 -12.01 4.16
C VAL A 198 -1.49 -13.32 4.83
N SER A 199 -1.98 -13.58 6.05
CA SER A 199 -1.56 -14.75 6.84
C SER A 199 -2.16 -16.06 6.35
N ALA A 200 -3.46 -16.07 6.09
CA ALA A 200 -4.21 -17.27 5.71
C ALA A 200 -4.38 -17.43 4.20
N ARG A 201 -4.06 -16.39 3.40
CA ARG A 201 -4.31 -16.36 1.95
C ARG A 201 -5.76 -16.68 1.60
N SER A 202 -6.67 -16.21 2.44
CA SER A 202 -8.11 -16.44 2.29
C SER A 202 -8.89 -15.22 2.78
N LYS A 203 -10.16 -15.11 2.38
CA LYS A 203 -11.03 -14.01 2.76
C LYS A 203 -11.58 -14.24 4.17
N LEU A 204 -11.53 -13.21 5.01
CA LEU A 204 -12.09 -13.27 6.37
C LEU A 204 -13.63 -13.30 6.33
N PHE A 205 -14.23 -12.62 5.34
CA PHE A 205 -15.67 -12.59 5.05
C PHE A 205 -15.90 -12.32 3.55
N SER A 206 -17.12 -12.55 3.06
CA SER A 206 -17.46 -12.38 1.63
C SER A 206 -18.03 -11.00 1.27
N SER A 207 -18.44 -10.20 2.26
CA SER A 207 -19.02 -8.88 2.04
C SER A 207 -18.05 -7.98 1.25
N PRO A 208 -18.50 -7.36 0.14
CA PRO A 208 -17.70 -6.36 -0.57
C PRO A 208 -17.26 -5.22 0.34
N ILE A 209 -16.01 -4.78 0.13
CA ILE A 209 -15.42 -3.59 0.74
C ILE A 209 -15.45 -2.49 -0.31
N ILE A 210 -16.25 -1.46 -0.11
CA ILE A 210 -16.50 -0.39 -1.08
C ILE A 210 -15.74 0.87 -0.69
N HIS A 211 -15.20 1.57 -1.69
CA HIS A 211 -14.68 2.92 -1.51
C HIS A 211 -15.81 3.92 -1.21
N LEU A 212 -15.73 4.62 -0.07
CA LEU A 212 -16.53 5.82 0.20
C LEU A 212 -15.70 6.95 0.78
N GLN A 213 -16.23 8.18 0.77
CA GLN A 213 -15.58 9.40 1.28
C GLN A 213 -15.02 9.37 2.72
N TYR A 214 -15.39 8.37 3.54
CA TYR A 214 -14.91 8.20 4.91
C TYR A 214 -14.09 6.90 5.09
N GLY A 215 -13.58 6.34 4.00
CA GLY A 215 -12.73 5.16 3.97
C GLY A 215 -13.46 3.91 3.47
N PRO A 216 -12.82 2.73 3.58
CA PRO A 216 -13.44 1.46 3.20
C PRO A 216 -14.73 1.23 3.99
N LEU A 217 -15.78 0.79 3.29
CA LEU A 217 -17.09 0.42 3.84
C LEU A 217 -17.37 -1.06 3.61
N ILE A 218 -17.69 -1.81 4.66
CA ILE A 218 -18.15 -3.20 4.54
C ILE A 218 -19.67 -3.18 4.41
N THR A 219 -20.18 -3.53 3.22
CA THR A 219 -21.59 -3.36 2.85
C THR A 219 -22.57 -4.08 3.77
N GLU A 220 -22.26 -5.33 4.16
CA GLU A 220 -23.08 -6.13 5.06
C GLU A 220 -23.25 -5.47 6.44
N VAL A 221 -22.14 -5.02 7.04
CA VAL A 221 -22.13 -4.34 8.35
C VAL A 221 -22.87 -3.01 8.30
N HIS A 222 -22.66 -2.24 7.22
CA HIS A 222 -23.34 -0.96 7.07
C HIS A 222 -24.85 -1.12 6.96
N LYS A 223 -25.30 -2.13 6.20
CA LYS A 223 -26.71 -2.44 6.02
C LYS A 223 -27.36 -2.92 7.32
N GLU A 224 -26.72 -3.82 8.05
CA GLU A 224 -27.23 -4.39 9.30
C GLU A 224 -27.42 -3.31 10.37
N PHE A 225 -26.41 -2.45 10.55
CA PHE A 225 -26.44 -1.41 11.57
C PHE A 225 -26.82 -0.03 11.01
N ASN A 226 -27.60 0.00 9.92
CA ASN A 226 -27.98 1.25 9.28
C ASN A 226 -28.74 2.18 10.25
N GLY A 227 -28.36 3.45 10.29
CA GLY A 227 -28.91 4.44 11.22
C GLY A 227 -28.36 4.34 12.66
N GLN A 228 -27.52 3.35 12.97
CA GLN A 228 -26.88 3.22 14.29
C GLN A 228 -25.46 3.77 14.25
N ARG A 229 -25.23 4.88 14.95
CA ARG A 229 -23.88 5.47 15.05
C ARG A 229 -22.99 4.71 16.02
N VAL A 230 -23.56 4.21 17.11
CA VAL A 230 -22.88 3.50 18.20
C VAL A 230 -23.59 2.16 18.38
N LEU A 231 -22.82 1.07 18.49
CA LEU A 231 -23.32 -0.29 18.36
C LEU A 231 -23.48 -1.03 19.70
N ASP A 232 -23.03 -0.41 20.79
CA ASP A 232 -22.90 -1.00 22.13
C ASP A 232 -23.30 -0.01 23.25
N ILE A 233 -24.13 1.01 22.97
CA ILE A 233 -24.66 1.89 24.03
C ILE A 233 -25.44 1.05 25.04
N ASP A 234 -26.35 0.24 24.51
CA ASP A 234 -27.10 -0.74 25.27
C ASP A 234 -26.41 -2.09 25.19
N LYS A 235 -26.74 -2.97 26.14
CA LYS A 235 -26.30 -4.36 26.13
C LYS A 235 -26.66 -5.01 24.78
N PRO A 236 -25.70 -5.62 24.07
CA PRO A 236 -26.00 -6.35 22.84
C PRO A 236 -27.04 -7.46 23.06
N ASP A 237 -27.79 -7.77 22.01
CA ASP A 237 -28.87 -8.76 22.03
C ASP A 237 -28.36 -10.22 22.12
N GLU A 238 -29.29 -11.15 22.30
CA GLU A 238 -28.98 -12.58 22.43
C GLU A 238 -28.22 -13.13 21.20
N GLN A 239 -28.59 -12.70 20.00
CA GLN A 239 -27.91 -13.10 18.76
C GLN A 239 -26.44 -12.67 18.75
N ALA A 240 -26.13 -11.46 19.23
CA ALA A 240 -24.75 -10.99 19.33
C ALA A 240 -23.91 -11.84 20.30
N PHE A 241 -24.50 -12.31 21.40
CA PHE A 241 -23.83 -13.24 22.33
C PHE A 241 -23.63 -14.63 21.72
N GLU A 242 -24.59 -15.14 20.95
CA GLU A 242 -24.43 -16.39 20.21
C GLU A 242 -23.29 -16.31 19.20
N ASP A 243 -23.25 -15.22 18.41
CA ASP A 243 -22.18 -14.97 17.44
C ASP A 243 -20.82 -14.83 18.12
N TYR A 244 -20.75 -14.12 19.26
CA TYR A 244 -19.53 -14.00 20.05
C TYR A 244 -19.01 -15.36 20.51
N ASN A 245 -19.89 -16.22 21.04
CA ASN A 245 -19.52 -17.56 21.48
C ASN A 245 -19.08 -18.44 20.30
N LEU A 246 -19.75 -18.33 19.16
CA LEU A 246 -19.41 -19.08 17.95
C LEU A 246 -18.03 -18.68 17.41
N VAL A 247 -17.78 -17.37 17.24
CA VAL A 247 -16.49 -16.84 16.76
C VAL A 247 -15.37 -17.17 17.74
N SER A 248 -15.62 -17.07 19.05
CA SER A 248 -14.62 -17.36 20.09
C SER A 248 -14.17 -18.82 20.15
N GLN A 249 -14.91 -19.76 19.54
CA GLN A 249 -14.47 -21.15 19.40
C GLN A 249 -13.39 -21.32 18.32
N ASP A 250 -13.32 -20.41 17.34
CA ASP A 250 -12.24 -20.41 16.34
C ASP A 250 -11.05 -19.60 16.88
N ARG A 251 -10.06 -20.33 17.37
CA ARG A 251 -8.87 -19.73 18.00
C ARG A 251 -8.11 -18.78 17.09
N GLU A 252 -7.99 -19.08 15.80
CA GLU A 252 -7.25 -18.25 14.85
C GLU A 252 -7.95 -16.90 14.65
N ILE A 253 -9.26 -16.93 14.43
CA ILE A 253 -10.06 -15.72 14.23
C ILE A 253 -10.16 -14.91 15.52
N MET A 254 -10.37 -15.56 16.66
CA MET A 254 -10.39 -14.89 17.97
C MET A 254 -9.07 -14.19 18.28
N GLU A 255 -7.92 -14.87 18.08
CA GLU A 255 -6.60 -14.28 18.31
C GLU A 255 -6.33 -13.10 17.36
N LEU A 256 -6.76 -13.20 16.09
CA LEU A 256 -6.68 -12.11 15.12
C LEU A 256 -7.49 -10.89 15.57
N LEU A 257 -8.77 -11.08 15.91
CA LEU A 257 -9.66 -9.98 16.32
C LEU A 257 -9.17 -9.33 17.60
N THR A 258 -8.75 -10.13 18.58
CA THR A 258 -8.15 -9.65 19.84
C THR A 258 -6.92 -8.79 19.57
N LYS A 259 -6.01 -9.25 18.69
CA LYS A 259 -4.80 -8.51 18.35
C LYS A 259 -5.14 -7.17 17.68
N VAL A 260 -6.04 -7.17 16.71
CA VAL A 260 -6.50 -5.95 16.04
C VAL A 260 -7.18 -4.99 17.03
N ASN A 261 -8.02 -5.52 17.93
CA ASN A 261 -8.64 -4.69 18.96
C ASN A 261 -7.57 -4.04 19.83
N ASN A 262 -6.63 -4.80 20.39
CA ASN A 262 -5.56 -4.28 21.24
C ASN A 262 -4.67 -3.24 20.54
N ASP A 263 -4.35 -3.45 19.27
CA ASP A 263 -3.51 -2.53 18.50
C ASP A 263 -4.21 -1.18 18.25
N TYR A 264 -5.55 -1.18 18.12
CA TYR A 264 -6.33 -0.03 17.66
C TYR A 264 -7.36 0.52 18.67
N LEU A 265 -7.53 -0.11 19.82
CA LEU A 265 -8.57 0.20 20.81
C LEU A 265 -8.56 1.68 21.21
N ASN A 266 -7.36 2.21 21.48
CA ASN A 266 -7.18 3.59 21.95
C ASN A 266 -7.14 4.63 20.82
N TYR A 267 -7.26 4.22 19.56
CA TYR A 267 -7.26 5.14 18.44
C TYR A 267 -8.68 5.56 18.08
N SER A 268 -8.85 6.86 17.85
CA SER A 268 -10.12 7.41 17.37
C SER A 268 -10.45 6.90 15.97
N ALA A 269 -11.75 6.80 15.66
CA ALA A 269 -12.22 6.47 14.30
C ALA A 269 -11.67 7.44 13.23
N TYR A 270 -11.41 8.70 13.61
CA TYR A 270 -10.77 9.68 12.74
C TYR A 270 -9.30 9.33 12.42
N TRP A 271 -8.53 8.90 13.42
CA TRP A 271 -7.15 8.47 13.21
C TRP A 271 -7.08 7.22 12.32
N LEU A 272 -7.95 6.23 12.57
CA LEU A 272 -8.05 5.02 11.75
C LEU A 272 -8.45 5.35 10.31
N SER A 273 -9.36 6.31 10.16
CA SER A 273 -9.73 6.85 8.85
C SER A 273 -8.51 7.41 8.13
N LYS A 274 -7.72 8.29 8.76
CA LYS A 274 -6.49 8.84 8.14
C LYS A 274 -5.55 7.77 7.61
N GLN A 275 -5.33 6.69 8.35
CA GLN A 275 -4.50 5.59 7.88
C GLN A 275 -5.06 4.94 6.62
N THR A 276 -6.36 4.67 6.59
CA THR A 276 -6.98 4.12 5.38
C THR A 276 -6.97 5.06 4.17
N HIS A 277 -6.68 6.37 4.32
CA HIS A 277 -6.65 7.35 3.23
C HIS A 277 -5.23 7.74 2.78
N GLN A 278 -4.17 7.08 3.27
CA GLN A 278 -2.80 7.42 2.88
C GLN A 278 -2.61 7.30 1.35
N PRO A 279 -1.84 8.18 0.70
CA PRO A 279 -1.53 8.03 -0.72
C PRO A 279 -0.88 6.68 -1.02
N GLY A 280 -1.47 5.90 -1.93
CA GLY A 280 -1.04 4.54 -2.23
C GLY A 280 -1.72 3.45 -1.38
N SER A 281 -2.62 3.81 -0.47
CA SER A 281 -3.50 2.86 0.23
C SER A 281 -4.54 2.26 -0.72
N PRO A 282 -5.07 1.05 -0.46
CA PRO A 282 -6.11 0.43 -1.29
C PRO A 282 -7.31 1.35 -1.54
N TRP A 283 -7.70 2.13 -0.54
CA TRP A 283 -8.74 3.14 -0.68
C TRP A 283 -8.33 4.24 -1.66
N SER A 284 -7.18 4.89 -1.50
CA SER A 284 -6.74 5.99 -2.39
C SER A 284 -6.54 5.57 -3.85
N LEU A 285 -6.47 4.26 -4.07
CA LEU A 285 -6.20 3.58 -5.32
C LEU A 285 -7.48 3.07 -6.01
N THR A 286 -8.61 3.07 -5.32
CA THR A 286 -9.90 2.62 -5.84
C THR A 286 -10.76 3.83 -6.21
N LEU A 287 -11.55 3.74 -7.28
CA LEU A 287 -12.49 4.80 -7.65
C LEU A 287 -13.67 4.90 -6.65
N ASP A 288 -14.28 6.07 -6.59
CA ASP A 288 -15.41 6.30 -5.68
C ASP A 288 -16.59 5.37 -5.98
N HIS A 289 -17.16 4.76 -4.94
CA HIS A 289 -18.22 3.72 -4.99
C HIS A 289 -17.83 2.37 -5.61
N GLU A 290 -16.57 2.17 -6.03
CA GLU A 290 -16.11 0.88 -6.55
C GLU A 290 -15.65 -0.08 -5.43
N VAL A 291 -15.60 -1.37 -5.76
CA VAL A 291 -15.09 -2.42 -4.85
C VAL A 291 -13.57 -2.31 -4.75
N ILE A 292 -13.07 -2.16 -3.53
CA ILE A 292 -11.64 -2.24 -3.23
C ILE A 292 -11.24 -3.70 -3.37
N LYS A 293 -10.38 -3.99 -4.36
CA LYS A 293 -9.99 -5.37 -4.67
C LYS A 293 -9.10 -5.96 -3.59
N ASP A 294 -9.33 -7.25 -3.31
CA ASP A 294 -8.55 -8.01 -2.30
C ASP A 294 -7.05 -7.96 -2.60
N GLN A 295 -6.65 -7.95 -3.88
CA GLN A 295 -5.24 -7.84 -4.26
C GLN A 295 -4.58 -6.54 -3.79
N LEU A 296 -5.28 -5.40 -3.83
CA LEU A 296 -4.76 -4.14 -3.31
C LEU A 296 -4.59 -4.21 -1.79
N ILE A 297 -5.59 -4.77 -1.10
CA ILE A 297 -5.54 -4.96 0.36
C ILE A 297 -4.39 -5.90 0.73
N PHE A 298 -4.24 -7.01 0.01
CA PHE A 298 -3.18 -7.99 0.24
C PHE A 298 -1.79 -7.37 0.10
N GLU A 299 -1.52 -6.62 -0.99
CA GLU A 299 -0.21 -6.01 -1.22
C GLU A 299 0.10 -4.90 -0.19
N ALA A 300 -0.92 -4.13 0.22
CA ALA A 300 -0.75 -3.10 1.25
C ALA A 300 -0.29 -3.70 2.58
N PHE A 301 -0.98 -4.75 3.06
CA PHE A 301 -0.70 -5.38 4.35
C PHE A 301 0.55 -6.29 4.31
N LYS A 302 0.90 -6.86 3.16
CA LYS A 302 2.11 -7.68 3.00
C LYS A 302 3.40 -6.89 3.22
N ASN A 303 3.41 -5.61 2.83
CA ASN A 303 4.60 -4.77 2.92
C ASN A 303 4.84 -4.18 4.33
N GLY A 304 4.08 -4.62 5.35
CA GLY A 304 4.23 -4.16 6.73
C GLY A 304 3.68 -2.76 6.98
N ASN A 305 3.05 -2.15 5.98
CA ASN A 305 2.24 -0.96 6.17
C ASN A 305 0.88 -1.45 6.67
N ASP A 306 0.69 -1.49 7.99
CA ASP A 306 -0.63 -1.43 8.60
C ASP A 306 -1.26 -0.04 8.30
N CYS A 307 -1.42 0.29 7.00
CA CYS A 307 -1.82 1.57 6.39
C CYS A 307 -1.12 2.83 6.93
#